data_AF-A0A8H5FHE2-F1
#
_entry.id   AF-A0A8H5FHE2-F1
#
_cell.length_a   1.000
_cell.length_b   1.000
_cell.length_c   1.000
_cell.angle_alpha   90.00
_cell.angle_beta   90.00
_cell.angle_gamma   90.00
#
_symmetry.space_group_name_H-M   'P 1'
#
loop_
_entity.id
_entity.type
_entity.pdbx_description
1 polymer ?
#
loop_
_entity_poly.entity_id
_entity_poly.type
_entity_poly.pdbx_seq_one_letter_code
_entity_poly.pdbx_strand_id
1 'polypeptide(L)'
;MLRSPLRALLTSPRTRAFHTTPTLLKKAKLEAPTEKPKRVPVPKYTPTPKAIRGSKIKLPAARLLDPATGELGPLTPLPELLATYTTPRQTSSASSSSHTSSTSNDTSESTAEDPSTPLLELEQVSTNPPIVKLIDLKAQRAQTLTLRHRASARPTPVTDKELHLSWSMAPADLAHKLSRTRAELLEKDSACRLTVAVLTKKGQRPPLRAEMREFLSEVLDALGVDPANSSVVGPSPNDNWHASANPDPTPIATGSPSATVLAAGGRVTEWKPAEFARATATLFLQSKASPSASTKLPSKEQLRESVPKSVVGKEERRAKEERNRLLREKERLKAEEDLVKATKDLWGV
;
A
#
# COMPACT_ATOMS: atom_id res chain seq x y z
N MET A 1 -3.39 2.42 75.66
CA MET A 1 -2.51 2.10 74.51
C MET A 1 -3.25 2.50 73.23
N LEU A 2 -3.29 3.79 72.87
CA LEU A 2 -2.33 4.49 71.98
C LEU A 2 -2.07 3.77 70.65
N ARG A 3 -2.68 4.28 69.56
CA ARG A 3 -2.03 4.48 68.25
C ARG A 3 -2.96 5.24 67.29
N SER A 4 -2.63 6.51 67.08
CA SER A 4 -3.20 7.40 66.06
C SER A 4 -2.56 7.15 64.69
N PRO A 5 -3.29 7.26 63.57
CA PRO A 5 -2.69 7.23 62.25
C PRO A 5 -2.18 8.63 61.84
N LEU A 6 -0.89 8.70 61.51
CA LEU A 6 -0.22 9.86 60.94
C LEU A 6 -0.75 10.14 59.52
N ARG A 7 -1.44 11.26 59.35
CA ARG A 7 -1.75 11.85 58.03
C ARG A 7 -0.48 12.49 57.48
N ALA A 8 0.15 11.84 56.51
CA ALA A 8 1.25 12.42 55.74
C ALA A 8 0.69 13.50 54.80
N LEU A 9 1.11 14.75 55.02
CA LEU A 9 0.85 15.89 54.16
C LEU A 9 1.71 15.77 52.90
N LEU A 10 1.12 15.29 51.80
CA LEU A 10 1.70 15.38 50.47
C LEU A 10 1.61 16.84 50.01
N THR A 11 2.69 17.58 50.17
CA THR A 11 2.86 18.91 49.59
C THR A 11 3.17 18.78 48.10
N SER A 12 2.24 19.24 47.26
CA SER A 12 2.45 19.28 45.81
C SER A 12 3.69 20.12 45.46
N PRO A 13 4.61 19.62 44.62
CA PRO A 13 5.71 20.42 44.12
C PRO A 13 5.16 21.56 43.25
N ARG A 14 5.37 22.77 43.74
CA ARG A 14 5.03 24.06 43.11
C ARG A 14 5.72 24.13 41.75
N THR A 15 4.95 23.99 40.67
CA THR A 15 5.41 24.19 39.30
C THR A 15 5.87 25.65 39.15
N ARG A 16 7.18 25.88 39.17
CA ARG A 16 7.74 27.17 38.79
C ARG A 16 7.46 27.36 37.31
N ALA A 17 6.58 28.29 36.98
CA ALA A 17 6.38 28.77 35.63
C ALA A 17 7.72 29.31 35.11
N PHE A 18 8.33 28.60 34.17
CA PHE A 18 9.48 29.09 33.44
C PHE A 18 8.97 30.23 32.55
N HIS A 19 9.22 31.47 32.96
CA HIS A 19 9.14 32.64 32.10
C HIS A 19 10.25 32.51 31.05
N THR A 20 9.92 31.89 29.91
CA THR A 20 10.76 31.92 28.72
C THR A 20 10.70 33.33 28.14
N THR A 21 11.71 34.14 28.41
CA THR A 21 11.89 35.39 27.69
C THR A 21 12.06 35.06 26.20
N PRO A 22 11.27 35.66 25.29
CA PRO A 22 11.46 35.47 23.87
C PRO A 22 12.80 36.10 23.49
N THR A 23 13.82 35.27 23.29
CA THR A 23 15.11 35.69 22.77
C THR A 23 14.88 36.12 21.31
N LEU A 24 14.75 37.43 21.10
CA LEU A 24 14.71 38.05 19.78
C LEU A 24 16.09 37.90 19.13
N LEU A 25 16.36 36.70 18.61
CA LEU A 25 17.45 36.44 17.69
C LEU A 25 17.15 37.22 16.41
N LYS A 26 17.69 38.45 16.33
CA LYS A 26 17.82 39.24 15.12
C LYS A 26 18.63 38.41 14.12
N LYS A 27 17.94 37.64 13.27
CA LYS A 27 18.56 36.96 12.13
C LYS A 27 19.11 38.04 11.21
N ALA A 28 20.44 38.14 11.16
CA ALA A 28 21.15 38.90 10.15
C ALA A 28 20.67 38.41 8.78
N LYS A 29 20.07 39.33 8.03
CA LYS A 29 19.52 39.12 6.69
C LYS A 29 20.70 39.05 5.71
N LEU A 30 21.42 37.92 5.69
CA LEU A 30 22.34 37.62 4.59
C LEU A 30 21.48 37.15 3.41
N GLU A 31 21.15 38.10 2.52
CA GLU A 31 20.42 37.86 1.29
C GLU A 31 21.33 37.12 0.28
N ALA A 32 21.44 35.80 0.43
CA ALA A 32 21.80 34.95 -0.70
C ALA A 32 20.50 34.61 -1.46
N PRO A 33 20.41 34.85 -2.78
CA PRO A 33 19.27 34.47 -3.60
C PRO A 33 19.20 32.94 -3.67
N THR A 34 18.57 32.33 -2.67
CA THR A 34 18.23 30.92 -2.69
C THR A 34 17.05 30.78 -3.62
N GLU A 35 17.32 30.32 -4.84
CA GLU A 35 16.28 29.87 -5.76
C GLU A 35 15.41 28.86 -5.00
N LYS A 36 14.17 29.26 -4.70
CA LYS A 36 13.21 28.38 -4.04
C LYS A 36 13.11 27.13 -4.92
N PRO A 37 13.30 25.92 -4.36
CA PRO A 37 13.25 24.70 -5.15
C PRO A 37 11.92 24.68 -5.90
N LYS A 38 12.00 24.64 -7.23
CA LYS A 38 10.83 24.59 -8.11
C LYS A 38 9.99 23.40 -7.65
N ARG A 39 8.83 23.66 -7.03
CA ARG A 39 7.88 22.61 -6.66
C ARG A 39 7.59 21.81 -7.92
N VAL A 40 7.91 20.51 -7.90
CA VAL A 40 7.53 19.60 -8.96
C VAL A 40 6.01 19.77 -9.14
N PRO A 41 5.52 20.14 -10.34
CA PRO A 41 4.10 20.34 -10.55
C PRO A 41 3.41 19.00 -10.30
N VAL A 42 2.70 18.91 -9.18
CA VAL A 42 1.84 17.76 -8.90
C VAL A 42 0.82 17.72 -10.03
N PRO A 43 0.69 16.60 -10.77
CA PRO A 43 -0.31 16.47 -11.81
C PRO A 43 -1.67 16.82 -11.22
N LYS A 44 -2.35 17.83 -11.79
CA LYS A 44 -3.69 18.19 -11.34
C LYS A 44 -4.57 16.95 -11.53
N TYR A 45 -5.08 16.40 -10.43
CA TYR A 45 -6.01 15.28 -10.49
C TYR A 45 -7.27 15.76 -11.22
N THR A 46 -7.39 15.40 -12.50
CA THR A 46 -8.63 15.56 -13.26
C THR A 46 -9.51 14.40 -12.86
N PRO A 47 -10.53 14.58 -12.00
CA PRO A 47 -11.41 13.49 -11.63
C PRO A 47 -12.01 12.91 -12.90
N THR A 48 -11.89 11.59 -13.08
CA THR A 48 -12.52 10.91 -14.21
C THR A 48 -14.01 11.27 -14.21
N PRO A 49 -14.55 11.84 -15.29
CA PRO A 49 -15.96 12.25 -15.33
C PRO A 49 -16.83 11.04 -15.01
N LYS A 50 -17.78 11.22 -14.10
CA LYS A 50 -18.73 10.16 -13.75
C LYS A 50 -19.58 9.83 -14.97
N ALA A 51 -19.79 8.55 -15.23
CA ALA A 51 -20.66 8.11 -16.31
C ALA A 51 -22.08 8.68 -16.13
N ILE A 52 -22.68 9.16 -17.21
CA ILE A 52 -24.03 9.73 -17.23
C ILE A 52 -25.02 8.58 -17.43
N ARG A 53 -26.04 8.50 -16.56
CA ARG A 53 -26.97 7.37 -16.51
C ARG A 53 -28.42 7.77 -16.41
N GLY A 54 -29.30 6.88 -16.87
CA GLY A 54 -30.76 7.00 -16.75
C GLY A 54 -31.28 8.32 -17.31
N SER A 55 -32.12 9.00 -16.54
CA SER A 55 -32.74 10.29 -16.91
C SER A 55 -31.76 11.46 -17.06
N LYS A 56 -30.49 11.30 -16.67
CA LYS A 56 -29.47 12.35 -16.84
C LYS A 56 -28.91 12.41 -18.26
N ILE A 57 -29.18 11.41 -19.09
CA ILE A 57 -28.76 11.37 -20.49
C ILE A 57 -29.62 12.36 -21.26
N LYS A 58 -29.02 13.45 -21.73
CA LYS A 58 -29.71 14.54 -22.47
C LYS A 58 -29.64 14.32 -23.98
N LEU A 59 -30.07 13.14 -24.45
CA LEU A 59 -30.06 12.79 -25.87
C LEU A 59 -31.50 12.56 -26.37
N PRO A 60 -31.87 12.99 -27.59
CA PRO A 60 -33.22 12.78 -28.13
C PRO A 60 -33.46 11.32 -28.54
N ALA A 61 -32.47 10.69 -29.17
CA ALA A 61 -32.49 9.30 -29.61
C ALA A 61 -31.11 8.67 -29.39
N ALA A 62 -31.09 7.35 -29.18
CA ALA A 62 -29.86 6.59 -28.99
C ALA A 62 -29.99 5.18 -29.57
N ARG A 63 -28.85 4.60 -29.95
CA ARG A 63 -28.75 3.17 -30.29
C ARG A 63 -28.41 2.39 -29.03
N LEU A 64 -29.16 1.32 -28.78
CA LEU A 64 -28.89 0.41 -27.68
C LEU A 64 -27.77 -0.56 -28.07
N LEU A 65 -26.73 -0.64 -27.25
CA LEU A 65 -25.69 -1.65 -27.35
C LEU A 65 -26.06 -2.82 -26.44
N ASP A 66 -26.33 -3.98 -27.05
CA ASP A 66 -26.61 -5.21 -26.30
C ASP A 66 -25.32 -5.73 -25.64
N PRO A 67 -25.29 -5.93 -24.31
CA PRO A 67 -24.10 -6.42 -23.62
C PRO A 67 -23.71 -7.85 -23.99
N ALA A 68 -24.63 -8.68 -24.49
CA ALA A 68 -24.36 -10.08 -24.82
C ALA A 68 -23.75 -10.24 -26.23
N THR A 69 -24.35 -9.59 -27.22
CA THR A 69 -23.95 -9.69 -28.63
C THR A 69 -22.92 -8.63 -29.04
N GLY A 70 -22.91 -7.47 -28.36
CA GLY A 70 -22.12 -6.32 -28.78
C GLY A 70 -22.64 -5.63 -30.03
N GLU A 71 -23.82 -6.01 -30.53
CA GLU A 71 -24.44 -5.40 -31.70
C GLU A 71 -25.17 -4.10 -31.33
N LEU A 72 -25.19 -3.17 -32.28
CA LEU A 72 -25.90 -1.90 -32.15
C LEU A 72 -27.31 -2.05 -32.72
N GLY A 73 -28.32 -1.85 -31.86
CA GLY A 73 -29.72 -1.81 -32.27
C GLY A 73 -30.08 -0.59 -33.14
N PRO A 74 -31.33 -0.53 -33.62
CA PRO A 74 -31.84 0.61 -34.38
C PRO A 74 -31.81 1.91 -33.55
N LEU A 75 -31.90 3.05 -34.23
CA LEU A 75 -31.99 4.35 -33.56
C LEU A 75 -33.39 4.54 -32.99
N THR A 76 -33.51 4.47 -31.67
CA THR A 76 -34.78 4.59 -30.94
C THR A 76 -34.80 5.85 -30.08
N PRO A 77 -35.97 6.48 -29.89
CA PRO A 77 -36.09 7.64 -29.00
C PRO A 77 -35.75 7.24 -27.56
N LEU A 78 -34.95 8.06 -26.87
CA LEU A 78 -34.45 7.73 -25.53
C LEU A 78 -35.56 7.50 -24.48
N PRO A 79 -36.69 8.25 -24.48
CA PRO A 79 -37.78 8.00 -23.54
C PRO A 79 -38.39 6.60 -23.65
N GLU A 80 -38.46 6.05 -24.88
CA GLU A 80 -38.99 4.70 -25.13
C GLU A 80 -38.05 3.63 -24.59
N LEU A 81 -36.74 3.81 -24.79
CA LEU A 81 -35.73 2.95 -24.17
C LEU A 81 -35.81 3.00 -22.64
N LEU A 82 -35.88 4.20 -22.04
CA LEU A 82 -35.98 4.35 -20.60
C LEU A 82 -37.26 3.69 -20.05
N ALA A 83 -38.40 3.86 -20.71
CA ALA A 83 -39.66 3.23 -20.31
C ALA A 83 -39.58 1.69 -20.37
N THR A 84 -38.91 1.15 -21.39
CA THR A 84 -38.75 -0.30 -21.60
C THR A 84 -37.91 -0.96 -20.51
N TYR A 85 -36.84 -0.30 -20.05
CA TYR A 85 -35.86 -0.90 -19.11
C TYR A 85 -35.97 -0.41 -17.66
N THR A 86 -36.62 0.73 -17.40
CA THR A 86 -36.75 1.28 -16.04
C THR A 86 -38.02 0.79 -15.35
N THR A 87 -39.08 0.48 -16.11
CA THR A 87 -40.29 -0.06 -15.51
C THR A 87 -39.96 -1.44 -14.96
N PRO A 88 -40.04 -1.67 -13.63
CA PRO A 88 -39.87 -3.01 -13.08
C PRO A 88 -40.84 -3.87 -13.85
N ARG A 89 -40.33 -4.92 -14.50
CA ARG A 89 -41.11 -5.84 -15.32
C ARG A 89 -42.15 -6.43 -14.39
N GLN A 90 -43.30 -5.76 -14.26
CA GLN A 90 -44.50 -6.33 -13.72
C GLN A 90 -44.73 -7.49 -14.64
N THR A 91 -44.38 -8.67 -14.16
CA THR A 91 -44.62 -9.92 -14.83
C THR A 91 -46.13 -9.98 -14.97
N SER A 92 -46.63 -9.43 -16.06
CA SER A 92 -47.89 -9.82 -16.65
C SER A 92 -47.68 -11.27 -17.09
N SER A 93 -47.67 -12.17 -16.12
CA SER A 93 -48.28 -13.47 -16.30
C SER A 93 -49.70 -13.15 -16.72
N ALA A 94 -49.91 -13.03 -18.03
CA ALA A 94 -51.21 -13.12 -18.66
C ALA A 94 -51.71 -14.55 -18.41
N SER A 95 -52.10 -14.82 -17.16
CA SER A 95 -53.06 -15.86 -16.85
C SER A 95 -54.40 -15.31 -17.32
N SER A 96 -54.79 -15.80 -18.49
CA SER A 96 -56.15 -15.84 -18.97
C SER A 96 -57.17 -16.04 -17.84
N SER A 97 -58.18 -15.18 -17.89
CA SER A 97 -59.59 -15.43 -17.54
C SER A 97 -60.01 -15.74 -16.09
N SER A 98 -60.83 -14.81 -15.59
CA SER A 98 -62.05 -14.98 -14.79
C SER A 98 -61.96 -15.68 -13.43
N HIS A 99 -62.21 -14.94 -12.33
CA HIS A 99 -63.50 -14.93 -11.64
C HIS A 99 -63.54 -13.91 -10.48
N THR A 100 -64.67 -13.20 -10.46
CA THR A 100 -65.35 -12.38 -9.44
C THR A 100 -64.86 -12.36 -7.99
N SER A 101 -64.53 -11.14 -7.54
CA SER A 101 -64.93 -10.46 -6.29
C SER A 101 -65.12 -11.26 -5.00
N SER A 102 -64.30 -10.96 -3.98
CA SER A 102 -64.77 -10.35 -2.72
C SER A 102 -63.63 -10.16 -1.70
N THR A 103 -63.42 -8.89 -1.33
CA THR A 103 -63.31 -8.39 0.06
C THR A 103 -62.44 -9.14 1.08
N SER A 104 -61.27 -8.58 1.42
CA SER A 104 -61.00 -8.03 2.76
C SER A 104 -59.57 -7.48 2.86
N ASN A 105 -59.47 -6.29 3.43
CA ASN A 105 -58.26 -5.58 3.82
C ASN A 105 -57.39 -6.39 4.79
N ASP A 106 -56.14 -5.94 4.86
CA ASP A 106 -55.25 -5.99 6.03
C ASP A 106 -54.35 -7.22 6.12
N THR A 107 -53.16 -7.11 5.51
CA THR A 107 -51.90 -7.58 6.08
C THR A 107 -50.77 -6.87 5.32
N SER A 108 -49.99 -6.07 6.05
CA SER A 108 -48.74 -5.46 5.61
C SER A 108 -47.68 -6.55 5.39
N GLU A 109 -47.86 -7.31 4.32
CA GLU A 109 -46.94 -8.32 3.86
C GLU A 109 -45.75 -7.62 3.22
N SER A 110 -44.67 -7.52 4.00
CA SER A 110 -43.31 -7.22 3.55
C SER A 110 -42.97 -8.20 2.43
N THR A 111 -43.35 -7.84 1.21
CA THR A 111 -43.05 -8.58 -0.01
C THR A 111 -41.54 -8.56 -0.13
N ALA A 112 -40.91 -9.68 0.25
CA ALA A 112 -39.50 -9.89 0.06
C ALA A 112 -39.27 -9.84 -1.45
N GLU A 113 -38.94 -8.65 -1.95
CA GLU A 113 -38.65 -8.45 -3.36
C GLU A 113 -37.58 -9.45 -3.75
N ASP A 114 -37.96 -10.33 -4.66
CA ASP A 114 -37.13 -11.43 -5.11
C ASP A 114 -35.78 -10.84 -5.56
N PRO A 115 -34.66 -11.14 -4.87
CA PRO A 115 -33.38 -10.47 -5.11
C PRO A 115 -32.83 -10.72 -6.53
N SER A 116 -33.49 -11.58 -7.31
CA SER A 116 -33.08 -11.99 -8.65
C SER A 116 -33.44 -11.00 -9.76
N THR A 117 -34.33 -10.02 -9.56
CA THR A 117 -34.65 -9.05 -10.62
C THR A 117 -33.44 -8.14 -10.92
N PRO A 118 -32.88 -8.17 -12.15
CA PRO A 118 -31.74 -7.35 -12.50
C PRO A 118 -32.17 -5.89 -12.61
N LEU A 119 -31.51 -5.02 -11.86
CA LEU A 119 -31.74 -3.57 -11.93
C LEU A 119 -30.89 -3.03 -13.08
N LEU A 120 -31.49 -2.97 -14.27
CA LEU A 120 -30.83 -2.53 -15.49
C LEU A 120 -30.92 -1.02 -15.61
N GLU A 121 -29.79 -0.34 -15.80
CA GLU A 121 -29.72 1.10 -16.05
C GLU A 121 -28.99 1.36 -17.38
N LEU A 122 -29.46 2.38 -18.10
CA LEU A 122 -28.84 2.87 -19.33
C LEU A 122 -27.65 3.78 -19.00
N GLU A 123 -26.47 3.48 -19.54
CA GLU A 123 -25.25 4.30 -19.43
C GLU A 123 -24.81 4.81 -20.81
N GLN A 124 -24.56 6.11 -20.93
CA GLN A 124 -24.09 6.72 -22.18
C GLN A 124 -22.60 6.41 -22.42
N VAL A 125 -22.29 5.76 -23.55
CA VAL A 125 -20.92 5.36 -23.93
C VAL A 125 -20.29 6.37 -24.90
N SER A 126 -21.07 6.85 -25.87
CA SER A 126 -20.61 7.82 -26.88
C SER A 126 -21.69 8.85 -27.18
N THR A 127 -21.26 10.07 -27.49
CA THR A 127 -22.16 11.18 -27.87
C THR A 127 -22.41 11.21 -29.38
N ASN A 128 -21.44 10.79 -30.20
CA ASN A 128 -21.54 10.81 -31.65
C ASN A 128 -20.88 9.55 -32.26
N PRO A 129 -21.66 8.55 -32.71
CA PRO A 129 -23.12 8.45 -32.62
C PRO A 129 -23.61 8.25 -31.17
N PRO A 130 -24.87 8.63 -30.83
CA PRO A 130 -25.42 8.45 -29.51
C PRO A 130 -25.61 6.95 -29.22
N ILE A 131 -24.72 6.40 -28.40
CA ILE A 131 -24.71 4.98 -28.02
C ILE A 131 -24.94 4.87 -26.51
N VAL A 132 -25.88 4.02 -26.14
CA VAL A 132 -26.22 3.72 -24.75
C VAL A 132 -26.07 2.22 -24.53
N LYS A 133 -25.43 1.85 -23.42
CA LYS A 133 -25.25 0.45 -23.00
C LYS A 133 -26.16 0.13 -21.83
N LEU A 134 -26.73 -1.08 -21.85
CA LEU A 134 -27.44 -1.63 -20.72
C LEU A 134 -26.46 -2.17 -19.68
N ILE A 135 -26.56 -1.71 -18.44
CA ILE A 135 -25.68 -2.12 -17.35
C ILE A 135 -26.53 -2.66 -16.20
N ASP A 136 -26.20 -3.86 -15.72
CA ASP A 136 -26.71 -4.34 -14.44
C ASP A 136 -25.95 -3.67 -13.28
N LEU A 137 -26.66 -2.84 -12.52
CA LEU A 137 -26.10 -2.11 -11.39
C LEU A 137 -25.65 -3.05 -10.27
N LYS A 138 -26.30 -4.19 -10.08
CA LYS A 138 -25.92 -5.17 -9.05
C LYS A 138 -24.59 -5.80 -9.43
N ALA A 139 -24.45 -6.29 -10.67
CA ALA A 139 -23.20 -6.84 -11.18
C ALA A 139 -22.05 -5.82 -11.13
N GLN A 140 -22.29 -4.58 -11.53
CA GLN A 140 -21.27 -3.53 -11.50
C GLN A 140 -20.79 -3.20 -10.07
N ARG A 141 -21.71 -3.15 -9.10
CA ARG A 141 -21.35 -2.97 -7.68
C ARG A 141 -20.53 -4.14 -7.16
N ALA A 142 -20.90 -5.37 -7.49
CA ALA A 142 -20.15 -6.57 -7.11
C ALA A 142 -18.74 -6.56 -7.71
N GLN A 143 -18.60 -6.19 -8.99
CA GLN A 143 -17.30 -6.01 -9.64
C GLN A 143 -16.47 -4.90 -8.98
N THR A 144 -17.08 -3.76 -8.67
CA THR A 144 -16.38 -2.65 -8.00
C THR A 144 -15.91 -3.07 -6.60
N LEU A 145 -16.73 -3.83 -5.87
CA LEU A 145 -16.39 -4.35 -4.56
C LEU A 145 -15.24 -5.36 -4.63
N THR A 146 -15.28 -6.31 -5.56
CA THR A 146 -14.18 -7.28 -5.76
C THR A 146 -12.88 -6.59 -6.18
N LEU A 147 -12.93 -5.60 -7.07
CA LEU A 147 -11.78 -4.79 -7.43
C LEU A 147 -11.25 -3.98 -6.24
N ARG A 148 -12.13 -3.42 -5.40
CA ARG A 148 -11.73 -2.72 -4.18
C ARG A 148 -11.08 -3.65 -3.17
N HIS A 149 -11.62 -4.85 -2.98
CA HIS A 149 -11.01 -5.88 -2.14
C HIS A 149 -9.63 -6.29 -2.67
N ARG A 150 -9.53 -6.56 -3.97
CA ARG A 150 -8.25 -6.88 -4.62
C ARG A 150 -7.26 -5.73 -4.51
N ALA A 151 -7.70 -4.49 -4.67
CA ALA A 151 -6.87 -3.30 -4.51
C ALA A 151 -6.39 -3.11 -3.06
N SER A 152 -7.26 -3.37 -2.08
CA SER A 152 -6.91 -3.31 -0.66
C SER A 152 -5.97 -4.43 -0.22
N ALA A 153 -5.99 -5.56 -0.93
CA ALA A 153 -5.09 -6.68 -0.72
C ALA A 153 -3.78 -6.56 -1.51
N ARG A 154 -3.58 -5.49 -2.32
CA ARG A 154 -2.31 -5.28 -2.99
C ARG A 154 -1.23 -5.10 -1.93
N PRO A 155 -0.08 -5.79 -2.05
CA PRO A 155 1.03 -5.58 -1.14
C PRO A 155 1.39 -4.10 -1.17
N THR A 156 1.66 -3.53 0.00
CA THR A 156 2.14 -2.16 0.11
C THR A 156 3.42 -2.03 -0.74
N PRO A 157 3.54 -0.98 -1.57
CA PRO A 157 4.73 -0.79 -2.38
C PRO A 157 5.95 -0.71 -1.45
N VAL A 158 7.02 -1.40 -1.84
CA VAL A 158 8.29 -1.36 -1.10
C VAL A 158 8.78 0.07 -1.08
N THR A 159 8.96 0.65 0.10
CA THR A 159 9.46 2.02 0.21
C THR A 159 10.98 2.00 0.28
N ASP A 160 11.64 2.72 -0.62
CA ASP A 160 13.08 2.93 -0.54
C ASP A 160 13.39 4.09 0.41
N LYS A 161 14.29 3.88 1.37
CA LYS A 161 14.80 4.89 2.30
C LYS A 161 16.30 4.97 2.21
N GLU A 162 16.84 6.15 2.40
CA GLU A 162 18.28 6.39 2.39
C GLU A 162 18.72 7.00 3.72
N LEU A 163 19.75 6.42 4.34
CA LEU A 163 20.34 6.87 5.59
C LEU A 163 21.74 7.43 5.32
N HIS A 164 21.91 8.74 5.49
CA HIS A 164 23.20 9.40 5.34
C HIS A 164 23.93 9.50 6.68
N LEU A 165 25.09 8.83 6.75
CA LEU A 165 26.00 8.83 7.88
C LEU A 165 27.27 9.58 7.48
N SER A 166 27.80 10.43 8.35
CA SER A 166 29.14 11.00 8.14
C SER A 166 30.17 10.14 8.85
N TRP A 167 31.34 9.95 8.25
CA TRP A 167 32.44 9.18 8.87
C TRP A 167 32.83 9.71 10.25
N SER A 168 32.91 11.03 10.42
CA SER A 168 33.24 11.66 11.70
C SER A 168 32.02 11.95 12.59
N MET A 169 30.96 11.16 12.49
CA MET A 169 29.78 11.36 13.33
C MET A 169 30.08 10.90 14.76
N ALA A 170 29.64 11.67 15.76
CA ALA A 170 29.79 11.26 17.14
C ALA A 170 28.98 9.97 17.41
N PRO A 171 29.47 9.07 18.28
CA PRO A 171 28.77 7.80 18.57
C PRO A 171 27.36 8.01 19.14
N ALA A 172 27.12 9.09 19.90
CA ALA A 172 25.80 9.45 20.39
C ALA A 172 24.82 9.81 19.26
N ASP A 173 25.27 10.58 18.27
CA ASP A 173 24.47 10.94 17.09
C ASP A 173 24.22 9.72 16.20
N LEU A 174 25.22 8.83 16.09
CA LEU A 174 25.08 7.55 15.39
C LEU A 174 23.99 6.70 16.02
N ALA A 175 24.09 6.42 17.32
CA ALA A 175 23.10 5.63 18.05
C ALA A 175 21.69 6.22 17.94
N HIS A 176 21.55 7.55 18.03
CA HIS A 176 20.26 8.22 17.88
C HIS A 176 19.68 8.06 16.47
N LYS A 177 20.48 8.28 15.42
CA LYS A 177 20.04 8.08 14.03
C LYS A 177 19.64 6.63 13.77
N LEU A 178 20.46 5.67 14.20
CA LEU A 178 20.20 4.25 14.00
C LEU A 178 18.97 3.78 14.78
N SER A 179 18.77 4.24 16.01
CA SER A 179 17.56 3.95 16.80
C SER A 179 16.30 4.48 16.10
N ARG A 180 16.36 5.70 15.57
CA ARG A 180 15.25 6.29 14.79
C ARG A 180 14.98 5.49 13.51
N THR A 181 16.03 5.15 12.76
CA THR A 181 15.90 4.33 11.54
C THR A 181 15.33 2.95 11.85
N ARG A 182 15.75 2.33 12.96
CA ARG A 182 15.24 1.05 13.42
C ARG A 182 13.76 1.11 13.79
N ALA A 183 13.34 2.13 14.54
CA ALA A 183 11.91 2.36 14.83
C ALA A 183 11.13 2.52 13.52
N GLU A 184 11.66 3.28 12.57
CA GLU A 184 11.06 3.49 11.26
C GLU A 184 11.00 2.24 10.35
N LEU A 185 11.88 1.25 10.56
CA LEU A 185 11.88 -0.04 9.88
C LEU A 185 10.94 -1.05 10.54
N LEU A 186 10.81 -1.01 11.87
CA LEU A 186 9.97 -1.92 12.65
C LEU A 186 8.50 -1.47 12.68
N GLU A 187 8.24 -0.18 12.80
CA GLU A 187 6.88 0.36 13.01
C GLU A 187 6.05 0.37 11.73
N LYS A 188 6.70 0.49 10.58
CA LYS A 188 6.03 0.42 9.29
C LYS A 188 6.11 -1.04 8.82
N ASP A 189 5.04 -1.80 8.98
CA ASP A 189 4.83 -3.13 8.35
C ASP A 189 5.01 -3.15 6.81
N SER A 190 5.38 -2.03 6.20
CA SER A 190 5.86 -1.95 4.84
C SER A 190 7.26 -2.54 4.73
N ALA A 191 7.43 -3.49 3.81
CA ALA A 191 8.75 -3.86 3.32
C ALA A 191 9.50 -2.58 2.90
N CYS A 192 10.56 -2.22 3.63
CA CYS A 192 11.35 -1.03 3.39
C CYS A 192 12.76 -1.46 2.98
N ARG A 193 13.27 -0.86 1.91
CA ARG A 193 14.65 -1.06 1.47
C ARG A 193 15.48 0.12 1.98
N LEU A 194 16.36 -0.13 2.94
CA LEU A 194 17.26 0.88 3.48
C LEU A 194 18.58 0.87 2.70
N THR A 195 18.96 2.02 2.16
CA THR A 195 20.27 2.30 1.57
C THR A 195 21.07 3.13 2.57
N VAL A 196 22.22 2.65 3.03
CA VAL A 196 23.08 3.43 3.94
C VAL A 196 24.23 4.03 3.13
N ALA A 197 24.33 5.35 3.13
CA ALA A 197 25.40 6.10 2.49
C ALA A 197 26.34 6.68 3.55
N VAL A 198 27.63 6.32 3.49
CA VAL A 198 28.66 6.85 4.39
C VAL A 198 29.46 7.93 3.64
N LEU A 199 29.44 9.15 4.17
CA LEU A 199 30.03 10.34 3.56
C LEU A 199 31.25 10.82 4.37
N THR A 200 32.34 11.14 3.68
CA THR A 200 33.52 11.79 4.28
C THR A 200 33.45 13.31 4.09
N LYS A 201 33.80 14.09 5.12
CA LYS A 201 33.88 15.55 4.97
C LYS A 201 35.11 15.94 4.15
N LYS A 202 35.05 17.09 3.47
CA LYS A 202 36.20 17.66 2.76
C LYS A 202 37.38 17.84 3.72
N GLY A 203 38.56 17.35 3.34
CA GLY A 203 39.79 17.44 4.15
C GLY A 203 39.96 16.34 5.20
N GLN A 204 38.97 15.45 5.38
CA GLN A 204 39.18 14.24 6.16
C GLN A 204 39.85 13.16 5.31
N ARG A 205 40.79 12.43 5.92
CA ARG A 205 41.39 11.25 5.29
C ARG A 205 40.27 10.23 5.04
N PRO A 206 40.13 9.70 3.80
CA PRO A 206 39.17 8.64 3.55
C PRO A 206 39.52 7.41 4.40
N PRO A 207 38.53 6.75 5.00
CA PRO A 207 38.78 5.60 5.85
C PRO A 207 39.40 4.44 5.09
N LEU A 208 40.17 3.63 5.80
CA LEU A 208 40.71 2.41 5.21
C LEU A 208 39.56 1.42 4.97
N ARG A 209 39.69 0.56 3.94
CA ARG A 209 38.65 -0.45 3.62
C ARG A 209 38.33 -1.39 4.80
N ALA A 210 39.29 -1.65 5.68
CA ALA A 210 39.08 -2.47 6.88
C ALA A 210 38.20 -1.72 7.90
N GLU A 211 38.55 -0.48 8.21
CA GLU A 211 37.77 0.40 9.11
C GLU A 211 36.34 0.61 8.60
N MET A 212 36.16 0.77 7.28
CA MET A 212 34.82 0.88 6.70
C MET A 212 33.97 -0.37 6.93
N ARG A 213 34.56 -1.56 6.88
CA ARG A 213 33.84 -2.81 7.12
C ARG A 213 33.45 -2.95 8.59
N GLU A 214 34.35 -2.63 9.49
CA GLU A 214 34.08 -2.63 10.94
C GLU A 214 32.97 -1.64 11.30
N PHE A 215 33.03 -0.42 10.77
CA PHE A 215 32.00 0.59 10.95
C PHE A 215 30.64 0.13 10.39
N LEU A 216 30.62 -0.49 9.20
CA LEU A 216 29.40 -1.01 8.62
C LEU A 216 28.85 -2.21 9.41
N SER A 217 29.70 -3.07 9.95
CA SER A 217 29.23 -4.15 10.85
C SER A 217 28.61 -3.58 12.12
N GLU A 218 29.21 -2.55 12.74
CA GLU A 218 28.63 -1.89 13.91
C GLU A 218 27.25 -1.28 13.59
N VAL A 219 27.12 -0.65 12.42
CA VAL A 219 25.85 -0.10 11.94
C VAL A 219 24.81 -1.20 11.71
N LEU A 220 25.19 -2.32 11.10
CA LEU A 220 24.30 -3.45 10.84
C LEU A 220 23.84 -4.12 12.13
N ASP A 221 24.76 -4.34 13.07
CA ASP A 221 24.47 -4.90 14.39
C ASP A 221 23.50 -4.00 15.17
N ALA A 222 23.72 -2.69 15.16
CA ALA A 222 22.85 -1.72 15.80
C ALA A 222 21.45 -1.65 15.15
N LEU A 223 21.35 -1.89 13.83
CA LEU A 223 20.08 -2.02 13.12
C LEU A 223 19.40 -3.38 13.35
N GLY A 224 20.12 -4.36 13.92
CA GLY A 224 19.64 -5.73 14.08
C GLY A 224 19.45 -6.44 12.73
N VAL A 225 20.23 -6.05 11.73
CA VAL A 225 20.20 -6.67 10.40
C VAL A 225 21.25 -7.76 10.38
N ASP A 226 20.80 -9.01 10.25
CA ASP A 226 21.74 -10.12 10.08
C ASP A 226 22.65 -9.85 8.89
N PRO A 227 23.99 -9.90 9.05
CA PRO A 227 24.91 -9.62 7.96
C PRO A 227 24.72 -10.59 6.79
N ALA A 228 24.22 -11.81 7.07
CA ALA A 228 23.84 -12.81 6.06
C ALA A 228 22.68 -12.37 5.15
N ASN A 229 21.78 -11.50 5.62
CA ASN A 229 20.66 -10.94 4.85
C ASN A 229 20.99 -9.57 4.24
N SER A 230 22.10 -8.94 4.65
CA SER A 230 22.58 -7.71 4.05
C SER A 230 23.41 -8.03 2.80
N SER A 231 23.02 -7.51 1.64
CA SER A 231 23.94 -7.53 0.49
C SER A 231 24.87 -6.34 0.63
N VAL A 232 26.07 -6.55 1.19
CA VAL A 232 27.13 -5.56 1.10
C VAL A 232 27.65 -5.60 -0.33
N VAL A 233 27.14 -4.71 -1.18
CA VAL A 233 27.62 -4.55 -2.55
C VAL A 233 28.94 -3.79 -2.49
N GLY A 234 30.02 -4.43 -2.03
CA GLY A 234 31.34 -3.78 -1.98
C GLY A 234 31.92 -3.56 -3.38
N PRO A 235 32.81 -2.57 -3.58
CA PRO A 235 33.48 -2.42 -4.85
C PRO A 235 34.29 -3.68 -5.16
N SER A 236 33.94 -4.35 -6.27
CA SER A 236 34.59 -5.52 -6.83
C SER A 236 36.11 -5.38 -6.76
N PRO A 237 36.85 -6.44 -6.38
CA PRO A 237 38.31 -6.42 -6.32
C PRO A 237 39.00 -6.02 -7.63
N ASN A 238 38.30 -6.13 -8.77
CA ASN A 238 38.81 -5.77 -10.09
C ASN A 238 38.56 -4.32 -10.52
N ASP A 239 37.90 -3.50 -9.70
CA ASP A 239 37.95 -2.05 -9.89
C ASP A 239 39.33 -1.56 -9.42
N ASN A 240 40.31 -1.77 -10.29
CA ASN A 240 41.70 -1.37 -10.14
C ASN A 240 41.75 0.17 -10.24
N TRP A 241 41.37 0.83 -9.15
CA TRP A 241 41.70 2.23 -8.90
C TRP A 241 43.20 2.28 -8.73
N HIS A 242 43.92 2.36 -9.85
CA HIS A 242 45.35 2.53 -9.85
C HIS A 242 45.69 3.68 -8.90
N ALA A 243 46.23 3.32 -7.74
CA ALA A 243 47.32 4.07 -7.15
C ALA A 243 48.38 4.11 -8.26
N SER A 244 48.32 5.17 -9.07
CA SER A 244 49.41 5.60 -9.92
C SER A 244 50.52 6.07 -8.97
N ALA A 245 51.17 5.11 -8.31
CA ALA A 245 52.53 5.29 -7.87
C ALA A 245 53.31 5.53 -9.16
N ASN A 246 53.72 6.78 -9.37
CA ASN A 246 54.65 7.16 -10.43
C ASN A 246 55.80 6.14 -10.49
N PRO A 247 55.94 5.35 -11.57
CA PRO A 247 57.28 4.94 -11.94
C PRO A 247 58.00 6.18 -12.48
N ASP A 248 59.26 6.32 -12.10
CA ASP A 248 60.18 7.40 -12.47
C ASP A 248 60.11 7.86 -13.94
N PRO A 249 60.48 9.13 -14.23
CA PRO A 249 60.55 9.64 -15.58
C PRO A 249 61.82 9.15 -16.31
N THR A 250 61.67 8.27 -17.28
CA THR A 250 62.71 8.04 -18.30
C THR A 250 62.59 9.09 -19.41
N PRO A 251 63.70 9.71 -19.87
CA PRO A 251 63.65 10.74 -20.89
C PRO A 251 63.72 10.17 -22.32
N ILE A 252 62.92 10.80 -23.18
CA ILE A 252 63.17 11.12 -24.60
C ILE A 252 63.36 9.94 -25.57
N ALA A 253 62.33 9.72 -26.41
CA ALA A 253 62.56 9.50 -27.84
C ALA A 253 61.42 10.14 -28.65
N THR A 254 61.84 11.07 -29.49
CA THR A 254 61.10 11.95 -30.39
C THR A 254 60.40 11.16 -31.49
N GLY A 255 59.11 11.43 -31.73
CA GLY A 255 58.37 10.84 -32.86
C GLY A 255 56.90 11.22 -32.90
N SER A 256 56.60 12.37 -33.49
CA SER A 256 55.27 12.83 -33.94
C SER A 256 55.39 13.14 -35.45
N PRO A 257 54.33 13.22 -36.27
CA PRO A 257 52.89 13.20 -35.94
C PRO A 257 52.02 12.34 -36.88
N SER A 258 50.78 12.04 -36.47
CA SER A 258 49.63 12.27 -37.35
C SER A 258 48.30 12.16 -36.62
N ALA A 259 47.50 13.20 -36.79
CA ALA A 259 46.16 13.36 -36.25
C ALA A 259 45.13 12.52 -37.04
N THR A 260 44.13 11.99 -36.35
CA THR A 260 42.77 11.88 -36.89
C THR A 260 41.77 12.00 -35.74
N VAL A 261 41.00 13.07 -35.80
CA VAL A 261 39.78 13.35 -35.03
C VAL A 261 38.67 12.46 -35.57
N LEU A 262 37.87 11.82 -34.70
CA LEU A 262 36.43 11.64 -34.93
C LEU A 262 35.68 11.13 -33.68
N ALA A 263 34.69 11.94 -33.31
CA ALA A 263 33.36 11.61 -32.80
C ALA A 263 33.18 10.99 -31.39
N ALA A 264 32.59 11.83 -30.55
CA ALA A 264 31.89 11.49 -29.33
C ALA A 264 30.70 10.53 -29.59
N GLY A 265 30.63 9.46 -28.79
CA GLY A 265 29.46 8.59 -28.66
C GLY A 265 29.28 8.25 -27.18
N GLY A 266 28.43 9.04 -26.51
CA GLY A 266 28.14 8.89 -25.08
C GLY A 266 27.53 7.51 -24.77
N ARG A 267 28.18 6.75 -23.89
CA ARG A 267 27.56 5.57 -23.27
C ARG A 267 26.66 6.03 -22.13
N VAL A 268 25.39 6.22 -22.44
CA VAL A 268 24.34 6.24 -21.41
C VAL A 268 24.19 4.81 -20.92
N THR A 269 24.68 4.53 -19.72
CA THR A 269 24.37 3.30 -18.98
C THR A 269 22.91 3.37 -18.53
N GLU A 270 22.04 2.79 -19.34
CA GLU A 270 20.64 2.55 -19.01
C GLU A 270 20.52 1.48 -17.91
N TRP A 271 19.79 1.82 -16.85
CA TRP A 271 19.49 0.94 -15.72
C TRP A 271 18.32 0.02 -16.09
N LYS A 272 18.52 -1.30 -16.06
CA LYS A 272 17.44 -2.28 -16.22
C LYS A 272 16.96 -2.77 -14.84
N PRO A 273 15.65 -2.73 -14.55
CA PRO A 273 15.11 -3.20 -13.28
C PRO A 273 15.12 -4.73 -13.22
N ALA A 274 15.68 -5.28 -12.14
CA ALA A 274 15.58 -6.70 -11.81
C ALA A 274 14.60 -6.87 -10.63
N GLU A 275 13.54 -7.63 -10.85
CA GLU A 275 12.56 -7.96 -9.82
C GLU A 275 13.14 -9.03 -8.89
N PHE A 276 13.24 -8.71 -7.60
CA PHE A 276 13.57 -9.68 -6.56
C PHE A 276 12.49 -9.65 -5.47
N ALA A 277 11.90 -10.82 -5.23
CA ALA A 277 10.90 -11.03 -4.21
C ALA A 277 11.57 -11.18 -2.83
N ARG A 278 11.05 -10.40 -1.86
CA ARG A 278 11.35 -10.33 -0.41
C ARG A 278 12.34 -9.24 0.02
N ALA A 279 12.05 -8.68 1.19
CA ALA A 279 12.62 -7.46 1.76
C ALA A 279 14.15 -7.54 1.92
N THR A 280 14.87 -6.94 0.98
CA THR A 280 16.32 -6.78 0.99
C THR A 280 16.66 -5.33 1.34
N ALA A 281 17.52 -5.10 2.34
CA ALA A 281 18.27 -3.86 2.47
C ALA A 281 19.42 -3.89 1.44
N THR A 282 19.35 -3.01 0.44
CA THR A 282 20.39 -2.90 -0.59
C THR A 282 21.42 -1.89 -0.11
N LEU A 283 22.51 -2.38 0.48
CA LEU A 283 23.69 -1.57 0.77
C LEU A 283 24.45 -1.37 -0.54
N PHE A 284 24.17 -0.29 -1.24
CA PHE A 284 25.05 0.18 -2.30
C PHE A 284 26.32 0.73 -1.64
N LEU A 285 27.37 -0.10 -1.54
CA LEU A 285 28.65 0.44 -1.94
C LEU A 285 28.63 0.44 -3.47
N GLN A 286 29.14 1.48 -4.09
CA GLN A 286 29.32 1.45 -5.52
C GLN A 286 30.47 0.48 -5.81
N SER A 287 30.21 -0.81 -6.01
CA SER A 287 30.46 -1.46 -7.31
C SER A 287 29.83 -2.86 -7.47
N LYS A 288 29.62 -3.24 -8.74
CA LYS A 288 28.58 -4.15 -9.27
C LYS A 288 28.81 -5.65 -9.00
N ALA A 289 27.76 -6.40 -8.62
CA ALA A 289 27.24 -7.62 -9.31
C ALA A 289 26.22 -8.44 -8.48
N SER A 290 25.45 -9.28 -9.17
CA SER A 290 24.27 -10.10 -8.79
C SER A 290 24.65 -11.60 -8.56
N PRO A 291 23.75 -12.54 -8.16
CA PRO A 291 23.82 -13.15 -6.83
C PRO A 291 23.60 -14.70 -6.81
N SER A 292 23.87 -15.37 -5.68
CA SER A 292 23.19 -16.64 -5.34
C SER A 292 23.15 -16.95 -3.83
N ALA A 293 21.92 -17.17 -3.34
CA ALA A 293 21.39 -18.11 -2.33
C ALA A 293 22.27 -18.53 -1.12
N SER A 294 21.82 -18.50 0.15
CA SER A 294 20.66 -19.21 0.72
C SER A 294 20.63 -19.01 2.27
N THR A 295 19.49 -19.35 2.94
CA THR A 295 19.38 -19.86 4.36
C THR A 295 19.17 -18.79 5.47
N LYS A 296 18.36 -18.86 6.54
CA LYS A 296 17.24 -19.66 7.13
C LYS A 296 16.51 -18.75 8.17
N LEU A 297 15.22 -19.02 8.46
CA LEU A 297 14.30 -18.19 9.27
C LEU A 297 14.38 -18.42 10.81
N PRO A 298 14.13 -17.38 11.64
CA PRO A 298 14.05 -17.48 13.10
C PRO A 298 12.64 -17.84 13.64
N SER A 299 12.60 -18.16 14.93
CA SER A 299 11.56 -18.93 15.62
C SER A 299 10.28 -18.15 15.98
N LYS A 300 9.19 -18.92 16.03
CA LYS A 300 7.77 -18.49 15.98
C LYS A 300 7.29 -17.63 17.14
N GLU A 301 8.00 -17.61 18.26
CA GLU A 301 7.58 -16.91 19.48
C GLU A 301 7.89 -15.41 19.43
N GLN A 302 9.02 -15.04 18.83
CA GLN A 302 9.42 -13.63 18.69
C GLN A 302 8.55 -12.87 17.67
N LEU A 303 7.93 -13.58 16.72
CA LEU A 303 7.00 -13.00 15.75
C LEU A 303 5.62 -12.66 16.35
N ARG A 304 5.27 -13.20 17.53
CA ARG A 304 3.94 -13.01 18.11
C ARG A 304 3.81 -11.73 18.93
N GLU A 305 4.89 -11.25 19.55
CA GLU A 305 4.86 -10.03 20.37
C GLU A 305 4.93 -8.73 19.54
N SER A 306 5.42 -8.79 18.30
CA SER A 306 5.58 -7.60 17.46
C SER A 306 4.33 -7.23 16.65
N VAL A 307 3.23 -7.99 16.76
CA VAL A 307 2.04 -7.75 15.95
C VAL A 307 1.26 -6.54 16.49
N PRO A 308 0.97 -5.51 15.66
CA PRO A 308 0.26 -4.31 16.10
C PRO A 308 -1.11 -4.61 16.69
N LYS A 309 -1.48 -3.90 17.78
CA LYS A 309 -2.74 -4.10 18.52
C LYS A 309 -4.01 -4.01 17.66
N SER A 310 -3.96 -3.27 16.54
CA SER A 310 -5.07 -3.17 15.58
C SER A 310 -5.28 -4.46 14.77
N VAL A 311 -4.20 -5.19 14.47
CA VAL A 311 -4.22 -6.50 13.80
C VAL A 311 -4.70 -7.56 14.77
N VAL A 312 -4.21 -7.53 16.02
CA VAL A 312 -4.69 -8.41 17.11
C VAL A 312 -6.19 -8.25 17.34
N GLY A 313 -6.69 -7.00 17.40
CA GLY A 313 -8.13 -6.75 17.54
C GLY A 313 -8.97 -7.20 16.33
N LYS A 314 -8.39 -7.27 15.12
CA LYS A 314 -9.07 -7.78 13.92
C LYS A 314 -9.13 -9.30 13.91
N GLU A 315 -8.07 -9.97 14.35
CA GLU A 315 -8.06 -11.43 14.51
C GLU A 315 -9.01 -11.87 15.63
N GLU A 316 -9.07 -11.14 16.74
CA GLU A 316 -10.00 -11.41 17.83
C GLU A 316 -11.46 -11.29 17.39
N ARG A 317 -11.79 -10.27 16.56
CA ARG A 317 -13.13 -10.16 15.95
C ARG A 317 -13.46 -11.35 15.05
N ARG A 318 -12.52 -11.81 14.23
CA ARG A 318 -12.72 -13.01 13.39
C ARG A 318 -12.90 -14.28 14.22
N ALA A 319 -12.07 -14.48 15.24
CA ALA A 319 -12.18 -15.62 16.14
C ALA A 319 -13.51 -15.62 16.90
N LYS A 320 -14.01 -14.43 17.28
CA LYS A 320 -15.32 -14.28 17.90
C LYS A 320 -16.48 -14.59 16.94
N GLU A 321 -16.39 -14.14 15.69
CA GLU A 321 -17.38 -14.47 14.65
C GLU A 321 -17.40 -15.98 14.35
N GLU A 322 -16.23 -16.62 14.26
CA GLU A 322 -16.10 -18.06 14.03
C GLU A 322 -16.64 -18.87 15.22
N ARG A 323 -16.34 -18.44 16.45
CA ARG A 323 -16.91 -19.05 17.66
C ARG A 323 -18.45 -18.94 17.66
N ASN A 324 -18.99 -17.78 17.29
CA ASN A 324 -20.45 -17.61 17.16
C ASN A 324 -21.04 -18.49 16.06
N ARG A 325 -20.33 -18.68 14.94
CA ARG A 325 -20.75 -19.56 13.86
C ARG A 325 -20.82 -21.02 14.31
N LEU A 326 -19.79 -21.51 15.00
CA LEU A 326 -19.76 -22.87 15.54
C LEU A 326 -20.86 -23.09 16.59
N LEU A 327 -21.17 -22.06 17.38
CA LEU A 327 -22.23 -22.14 18.38
C LEU A 327 -23.60 -22.31 17.71
N ARG A 328 -23.88 -21.56 16.63
CA ARG A 328 -25.10 -21.71 15.82
C ARG A 328 -25.18 -23.07 15.13
N GLU A 329 -24.05 -23.59 14.64
CA GLU A 329 -24.00 -24.92 14.01
C GLU A 329 -24.28 -26.03 15.03
N LYS A 330 -23.73 -25.90 16.24
CA LYS A 330 -24.03 -26.81 17.35
C LYS A 330 -25.49 -26.75 17.79
N GLU A 331 -26.08 -25.57 17.83
CA GLU A 331 -27.52 -25.39 18.07
C GLU A 331 -28.36 -26.06 16.98
N ARG A 332 -27.93 -25.96 15.71
CA ARG A 332 -28.61 -26.63 14.59
C ARG A 332 -28.54 -28.14 14.69
N LEU A 333 -27.37 -28.71 14.98
CA LEU A 333 -27.20 -30.15 15.16
C LEU A 333 -28.01 -30.66 16.35
N LYS A 334 -28.05 -29.91 17.45
CA LYS A 334 -28.88 -30.26 18.60
C LYS A 334 -30.37 -30.26 18.23
N ALA A 335 -30.83 -29.28 17.45
CA ALA A 335 -32.21 -29.25 16.97
C ALA A 335 -32.52 -30.42 16.01
N GLU A 336 -31.55 -30.84 15.19
CA GLU A 336 -31.66 -32.04 14.35
C GLU A 336 -31.74 -33.33 15.21
N GLU A 337 -30.92 -33.45 16.26
CA GLU A 337 -30.98 -34.58 17.21
C GLU A 337 -32.32 -34.63 17.95
N ASP A 338 -32.82 -33.49 18.41
CA ASP A 338 -34.12 -33.39 19.09
C ASP A 338 -35.28 -33.77 18.14
N LEU A 339 -35.19 -33.43 16.84
CA LEU A 339 -36.14 -33.87 15.81
C LEU A 339 -36.06 -35.38 15.56
N VAL A 340 -34.86 -35.96 15.49
CA VAL A 340 -34.67 -37.41 15.34
C VAL A 340 -35.22 -38.16 16.56
N LYS A 341 -35.01 -37.62 17.76
CA LYS A 341 -35.57 -38.19 18.99
C LYS A 341 -37.09 -38.11 18.99
N ALA A 342 -37.67 -36.95 18.69
CA ALA A 342 -39.12 -36.76 18.63
C ALA A 342 -39.78 -37.67 17.58
N THR A 343 -39.13 -37.87 16.43
CA THR A 343 -39.62 -38.83 15.42
C THR A 343 -39.53 -40.27 15.94
N LYS A 344 -38.42 -40.67 16.58
CA LYS A 344 -38.30 -42.02 17.17
C LYS A 344 -39.39 -42.29 18.23
N ASP A 345 -39.65 -41.32 19.10
CA ASP A 345 -40.72 -41.40 20.10
C ASP A 345 -42.12 -41.51 19.45
N LEU A 346 -42.34 -40.83 18.31
CA LEU A 346 -43.60 -40.89 17.56
C LEU A 346 -43.84 -42.25 16.89
N TRP A 347 -42.77 -42.91 16.42
CA TRP A 347 -42.85 -44.19 15.70
C TRP A 347 -42.68 -45.42 16.61
N GLY A 348 -42.46 -45.24 17.91
CA GLY A 348 -42.52 -46.32 18.91
C GLY A 348 -41.47 -47.44 18.75
N VAL A 349 -40.31 -47.13 18.17
CA VAL A 349 -39.18 -48.08 17.97
C VAL A 349 -38.16 -48.01 19.10
#